data_AF-A0A7S2APF1-F1
#
_entry.id   AF-A0A7S2APF1-F1
#
_cell.length_a   1.000
_cell.length_b   1.000
_cell.length_c   1.000
_cell.angle_alpha   90.00
_cell.angle_beta   90.00
_cell.angle_gamma   90.00
#
_symmetry.space_group_name_H-M   'P 1'
#
loop_
_entity.id
_entity.type
_entity.pdbx_description
1 polymer ?
#
loop_
_entity_poly.entity_id
_entity_poly.type
_entity_poly.pdbx_seq_one_letter_code
_entity_poly.pdbx_strand_id
1 'polypeptide(L)'
;LTTCLELLARHGEHVDAQSILPHLPSGVSLSRVPASVLSAAVCRAGDMRRRASVVRALRRAEWVGVQSALADATSRRPVYVDGSETCTVCGRRIGASAFAVEPQTSKLRHYACHVKSKS
;
A
#
# COMPACT_ATOMS: atom_id res chain seq x y z
N LEU A 1 -41.87 -10.27 24.89
CA LEU A 1 -41.02 -10.59 23.71
C LEU A 1 -41.56 -9.98 22.42
N THR A 2 -42.87 -10.05 22.17
CA THR A 2 -43.54 -9.39 21.04
C THR A 2 -43.27 -7.89 20.97
N THR A 3 -43.37 -7.18 22.09
CA THR A 3 -43.12 -5.72 22.17
C THR A 3 -41.69 -5.31 21.80
N CYS A 4 -40.68 -6.09 22.19
CA CYS A 4 -39.28 -5.80 21.80
C CYS A 4 -39.06 -6.03 20.30
N LEU A 5 -39.62 -7.09 19.73
CA LEU A 5 -39.48 -7.38 18.30
C LEU A 5 -40.23 -6.34 17.46
N GLU A 6 -41.37 -5.83 17.94
CA GLU A 6 -42.11 -4.72 17.32
C GLU A 6 -41.31 -3.41 17.34
N LEU A 7 -40.65 -3.09 18.46
CA LEU A 7 -39.76 -1.93 18.55
C LEU A 7 -38.56 -2.06 17.61
N LEU A 8 -37.94 -3.23 17.54
CA LEU A 8 -36.86 -3.53 16.60
C LEU A 8 -37.34 -3.49 15.14
N ALA A 9 -38.59 -3.87 14.86
CA ALA A 9 -39.13 -3.78 13.51
C ALA A 9 -39.27 -2.31 13.08
N ARG A 10 -39.71 -1.45 14.00
CA ARG A 10 -39.94 -0.03 13.72
C ARG A 10 -38.66 0.81 13.67
N HIS A 11 -37.65 0.47 14.48
CA HIS A 11 -36.45 1.30 14.64
C HIS A 11 -35.14 0.59 14.30
N GLY A 12 -35.19 -0.68 13.88
CA GLY A 12 -34.03 -1.56 13.75
C GLY A 12 -32.93 -1.09 12.79
N GLU A 13 -33.26 -0.22 11.84
CA GLU A 13 -32.30 0.41 10.92
C GLU A 13 -31.34 1.37 11.66
N HIS A 14 -31.80 1.99 12.74
CA HIS A 14 -31.05 2.98 13.52
C HIS A 14 -30.26 2.36 14.68
N VAL A 15 -30.55 1.11 15.04
CA VAL A 15 -29.92 0.46 16.20
C VAL A 15 -28.73 -0.39 15.74
N ASP A 16 -27.67 -0.48 16.56
CA ASP A 16 -26.53 -1.35 16.25
C ASP A 16 -26.91 -2.83 16.42
N ALA A 17 -27.18 -3.48 15.28
CA ALA A 17 -27.54 -4.88 15.25
C ALA A 17 -26.45 -5.80 15.84
N GLN A 18 -25.16 -5.44 15.76
CA GLN A 18 -24.10 -6.25 16.37
C GLN A 18 -24.17 -6.24 17.90
N SER A 19 -24.58 -5.12 18.50
CA SER A 19 -24.81 -5.04 19.94
C SER A 19 -26.09 -5.76 20.38
N ILE A 20 -27.16 -5.77 19.58
CA ILE A 20 -28.47 -6.29 19.99
C ILE A 20 -28.59 -7.80 19.81
N LEU A 21 -28.12 -8.33 18.67
CA LEU A 21 -28.33 -9.74 18.32
C LEU A 21 -27.85 -10.72 19.42
N PRO A 22 -26.73 -10.48 20.13
CA PRO A 22 -26.29 -11.32 21.25
C PRO A 22 -27.23 -11.29 22.47
N HIS A 23 -28.04 -10.25 22.61
CA HIS A 23 -28.99 -10.09 23.72
C HIS A 23 -30.37 -10.65 23.42
N LEU A 24 -30.61 -11.15 22.20
CA LEU A 24 -31.84 -11.88 21.89
C LEU A 24 -31.85 -13.19 22.72
N PRO A 25 -33.00 -13.55 23.33
CA PRO A 25 -33.12 -14.83 23.99
C PRO A 25 -32.84 -15.97 23.00
N SER A 26 -32.14 -17.01 23.47
CA SER A 26 -31.73 -18.17 22.66
C SER A 26 -32.89 -18.94 22.00
N GLY A 27 -34.12 -18.77 22.50
CA GLY A 27 -35.34 -19.34 21.91
C GLY A 27 -35.97 -18.52 20.77
N VAL A 28 -35.43 -17.34 20.43
CA VAL A 28 -35.95 -16.53 19.31
C VAL A 28 -35.39 -17.05 18.01
N SER A 29 -36.26 -17.64 17.17
CA SER A 29 -35.91 -18.00 15.80
C SER A 29 -35.48 -16.76 15.01
N LEU A 30 -34.43 -16.89 14.21
CA LEU A 30 -33.97 -15.89 13.24
C LEU A 30 -35.09 -15.38 12.32
N SER A 31 -36.05 -16.25 11.97
CA SER A 31 -37.21 -15.88 11.14
C SER A 31 -38.14 -14.85 11.79
N ARG A 32 -38.05 -14.66 13.10
CA ARG A 32 -38.83 -13.68 13.86
C ARG A 32 -38.08 -12.37 14.09
N VAL A 33 -36.81 -12.32 13.73
CA VAL A 33 -36.01 -11.10 13.83
C VAL A 33 -36.37 -10.20 12.66
N PRO A 34 -36.66 -8.91 12.89
CA PRO A 34 -37.02 -8.01 11.81
C PRO A 34 -35.92 -7.89 10.74
N ALA A 35 -36.34 -7.92 9.47
CA ALA A 35 -35.43 -7.85 8.33
C ALA A 35 -34.59 -6.56 8.32
N SER A 36 -35.12 -5.45 8.84
CA SER A 36 -34.40 -4.18 8.98
C SER A 36 -33.13 -4.32 9.84
N VAL A 37 -33.21 -5.04 10.96
CA VAL A 37 -32.07 -5.31 11.85
C VAL A 37 -31.04 -6.20 11.15
N LEU A 38 -31.50 -7.28 10.51
CA LEU A 38 -30.61 -8.24 9.83
C LEU A 38 -29.89 -7.59 8.64
N SER A 39 -30.61 -6.84 7.82
CA SER A 39 -30.04 -6.09 6.70
C SER A 39 -29.00 -5.09 7.18
N ALA A 40 -29.31 -4.31 8.21
CA ALA A 40 -28.37 -3.35 8.79
C ALA A 40 -27.13 -4.02 9.39
N ALA A 41 -27.25 -5.24 9.94
CA ALA A 41 -26.11 -6.03 10.42
C ALA A 41 -25.19 -6.45 9.27
N VAL A 42 -25.75 -7.00 8.21
CA VAL A 42 -25.00 -7.46 7.02
C VAL A 42 -24.31 -6.30 6.33
N CYS A 43 -25.03 -5.19 6.12
CA CYS A 43 -24.46 -3.97 5.53
C CYS A 43 -23.28 -3.44 6.35
N ARG A 44 -23.43 -3.33 7.68
CA ARG A 44 -22.34 -2.88 8.56
C ARG A 44 -21.12 -3.82 8.53
N ALA A 45 -21.34 -5.13 8.55
CA ALA A 45 -20.23 -6.09 8.42
C ALA A 45 -19.49 -5.92 7.08
N GLY A 46 -20.23 -5.71 5.99
CA GLY A 46 -19.68 -5.39 4.67
C GLY A 46 -18.88 -4.08 4.67
N ASP A 47 -19.41 -3.04 5.30
CA ASP A 47 -18.75 -1.72 5.42
C ASP A 47 -17.46 -1.80 6.22
N MET A 48 -17.46 -2.51 7.35
CA MET A 48 -16.25 -2.71 8.16
C MET A 48 -15.16 -3.41 7.34
N ARG A 49 -15.52 -4.47 6.60
CA ARG A 49 -14.58 -5.19 5.73
C ARG A 49 -14.05 -4.29 4.61
N ARG A 50 -14.91 -3.50 3.97
CA ARG A 50 -14.52 -2.53 2.93
C ARG A 50 -13.59 -1.47 3.49
N ARG A 51 -13.96 -0.82 4.61
CA ARG A 51 -13.13 0.19 5.30
C ARG A 51 -11.76 -0.36 5.67
N ALA A 52 -11.71 -1.55 6.28
CA ALA A 52 -10.44 -2.21 6.61
C ALA A 52 -9.59 -2.54 5.37
N SER A 53 -10.22 -2.88 4.24
CA SER A 53 -9.52 -3.08 2.97
C SER A 53 -8.93 -1.77 2.44
N VAL A 54 -9.71 -0.69 2.45
CA VAL A 54 -9.28 0.65 2.02
C VAL A 54 -8.11 1.13 2.86
N VAL A 55 -8.20 1.05 4.19
CA VAL A 55 -7.11 1.44 5.10
C VAL A 55 -5.84 0.65 4.81
N ARG A 56 -5.94 -0.68 4.60
CA ARG A 56 -4.77 -1.50 4.24
C ARG A 56 -4.19 -1.12 2.89
N ALA A 57 -5.03 -0.82 1.89
CA ALA A 57 -4.57 -0.40 0.58
C ALA A 57 -3.83 0.95 0.64
N LEU A 58 -4.38 1.93 1.36
CA LEU A 58 -3.75 3.24 1.56
C LEU A 58 -2.38 3.13 2.24
N ARG A 59 -2.30 2.37 3.35
CA ARG A 59 -1.02 2.13 4.05
C ARG A 59 0.02 1.45 3.15
N ARG A 60 -0.39 0.49 2.33
CA ARG A 60 0.51 -0.16 1.37
C ARG A 60 0.98 0.80 0.29
N ALA A 61 0.09 1.62 -0.26
CA ALA A 61 0.45 2.61 -1.28
C ALA A 61 1.47 3.62 -0.75
N GLU A 62 1.24 4.12 0.47
CA GLU A 62 2.17 5.02 1.16
C GLU A 62 3.53 4.33 1.40
N TRP A 63 3.52 3.11 1.94
CA TRP A 63 4.75 2.36 2.18
C TRP A 63 5.55 2.14 0.89
N VAL A 64 4.90 1.73 -0.20
CA VAL A 64 5.55 1.57 -1.52
C VAL A 64 6.13 2.90 -2.00
N GLY A 65 5.40 4.01 -1.85
CA GLY A 65 5.89 5.34 -2.22
C GLY A 65 7.15 5.74 -1.45
N VAL A 66 7.16 5.52 -0.12
CA VAL A 66 8.33 5.79 0.73
C VAL A 66 9.52 4.91 0.35
N GLN A 67 9.29 3.61 0.13
CA GLN A 67 10.37 2.70 -0.28
C GLN A 67 10.94 3.07 -1.65
N SER A 68 10.10 3.49 -2.60
CA SER A 68 10.55 3.99 -3.91
C SER A 68 11.39 5.25 -3.76
N ALA A 69 10.93 6.23 -2.96
CA ALA A 69 11.68 7.46 -2.74
C ALA A 69 13.02 7.21 -2.04
N LEU A 70 13.06 6.28 -1.08
CA LEU A 70 14.30 5.86 -0.43
C LEU A 70 15.23 5.17 -1.43
N ALA A 71 14.73 4.28 -2.28
CA ALA A 71 15.51 3.63 -3.32
C ALA A 71 16.06 4.66 -4.33
N ASP A 72 15.27 5.65 -4.73
CA ASP A 72 15.70 6.72 -5.62
C ASP A 72 16.76 7.62 -4.97
N ALA A 73 16.62 7.92 -3.68
CA ALA A 73 17.59 8.70 -2.93
C ALA A 73 18.91 7.95 -2.70
N THR A 74 18.84 6.64 -2.42
CA THR A 74 20.02 5.81 -2.11
C THR A 74 20.73 5.26 -3.34
N SER A 75 20.00 4.99 -4.43
CA SER A 75 20.59 4.61 -5.72
C SER A 75 21.46 5.71 -6.33
N ARG A 76 21.22 6.97 -5.95
CA ARG A 76 22.11 8.11 -6.23
C ARG A 76 23.29 8.12 -5.25
N ARG A 77 24.07 7.04 -5.22
CA ARG A 77 25.34 7.05 -4.48
C ARG A 77 26.25 8.11 -5.09
N PRO A 78 26.76 9.08 -4.33
CA PRO A 78 27.68 10.07 -4.86
C PRO A 78 28.92 9.35 -5.38
N VAL A 79 29.25 9.58 -6.65
CA VAL A 79 30.49 9.11 -7.24
C VAL A 79 31.49 10.24 -7.15
N TYR A 80 32.46 10.06 -6.27
CA TYR A 80 33.59 10.97 -6.15
C TYR A 80 34.54 10.68 -7.31
N VAL A 81 34.71 11.65 -8.18
CA VAL A 81 35.67 11.56 -9.29
C VAL A 81 36.88 12.36 -8.89
N ASP A 82 37.96 11.67 -8.54
CA ASP A 82 39.27 12.31 -8.44
C ASP A 82 40.01 12.18 -9.78
N GLY A 83 41.13 12.90 -9.91
CA GLY A 83 41.90 12.88 -11.16
C GLY A 83 42.54 11.52 -11.49
N SER A 84 42.53 10.55 -10.59
CA SER A 84 43.16 9.24 -10.75
C SER A 84 42.23 8.19 -11.36
N GLU A 85 40.91 8.44 -11.36
CA GLU A 85 39.91 7.51 -11.85
C GLU A 85 40.10 7.12 -13.33
N THR A 86 39.89 5.83 -13.62
CA THR A 86 40.08 5.24 -14.95
C THR A 86 38.80 4.67 -15.53
N CYS A 87 38.69 4.74 -16.86
CA CYS A 87 37.59 4.14 -17.60
C CYS A 87 37.69 2.62 -17.58
N THR A 88 36.64 1.94 -17.11
CA THR A 88 36.59 0.48 -17.01
C THR A 88 36.55 -0.27 -18.34
N VAL A 89 36.38 0.44 -19.46
CA VAL A 89 36.38 -0.15 -20.81
C VAL A 89 37.75 -0.04 -21.47
N CYS A 90 38.40 1.12 -21.39
CA CYS A 90 39.63 1.40 -22.14
C CYS A 90 40.87 1.59 -21.26
N GLY A 91 40.73 1.54 -19.93
CA GLY A 91 41.82 1.68 -18.95
C GLY A 91 42.42 3.09 -18.83
N ARG A 92 42.01 4.05 -19.67
CA ARG A 92 42.53 5.41 -19.66
C ARG A 92 41.89 6.26 -18.57
N ARG A 93 42.64 7.22 -18.01
CA ARG A 93 42.15 8.19 -17.02
C ARG A 93 40.95 8.98 -17.57
N ILE A 94 39.98 9.27 -16.70
CA ILE A 94 38.79 10.07 -17.05
C ILE A 94 39.19 11.53 -17.29
N GLY A 95 39.98 12.12 -16.38
CA GLY A 95 40.45 13.50 -16.49
C GLY A 95 39.30 14.50 -16.71
N ALA A 96 39.47 15.44 -17.63
CA ALA A 96 38.42 16.40 -18.02
C ALA A 96 37.47 15.89 -19.12
N SER A 97 37.56 14.60 -19.51
CA SER A 97 36.72 14.04 -20.58
C SER A 97 35.30 13.78 -20.09
N ALA A 98 34.30 13.90 -20.97
CA ALA A 98 32.93 13.51 -20.65
C ALA A 98 32.85 12.01 -20.27
N PHE A 99 32.16 11.71 -19.17
CA PHE A 99 32.05 10.36 -18.61
C PHE A 99 30.59 10.01 -18.25
N ALA A 100 30.34 8.71 -18.09
CA ALA A 100 29.10 8.14 -17.60
C ALA A 100 29.42 7.27 -16.37
N VAL A 101 28.50 7.28 -15.40
CA VAL A 101 28.55 6.45 -14.20
C VAL A 101 27.62 5.26 -14.41
N GLU A 102 28.12 4.05 -14.15
CA GLU A 102 27.29 2.84 -14.12
C GLU A 102 26.43 2.82 -12.84
N PRO A 103 25.09 2.83 -12.92
CA PRO A 103 24.23 2.98 -11.75
C PRO A 103 24.39 1.89 -10.68
N GLN A 104 24.71 0.66 -11.09
CA GLN A 104 24.79 -0.50 -10.18
C GLN A 104 26.15 -0.65 -9.49
N THR A 105 27.23 -0.26 -10.17
CA THR A 105 28.60 -0.50 -9.69
C THR A 105 29.35 0.78 -9.33
N SER A 106 28.75 1.95 -9.60
CA SER A 106 29.38 3.27 -9.50
C SER A 106 30.69 3.40 -10.31
N LYS A 107 30.94 2.49 -11.26
CA LYS A 107 32.14 2.48 -12.11
C LYS A 107 32.06 3.57 -13.16
N LEU A 108 33.20 4.18 -13.46
CA LEU A 108 33.33 5.24 -14.45
C LEU A 108 33.66 4.68 -15.84
N ARG A 109 33.04 5.26 -16.86
CA ARG A 109 33.30 4.98 -18.27
C ARG A 109 33.37 6.30 -19.02
N HIS A 110 34.27 6.44 -19.99
CA HIS A 110 34.15 7.55 -20.95
C HIS A 110 32.79 7.45 -21.65
N TYR A 111 32.17 8.60 -21.92
CA TYR A 111 30.85 8.62 -22.55
C TYR A 111 30.85 7.87 -23.89
N ALA A 112 31.89 8.07 -24.71
CA ALA A 112 32.06 7.35 -25.98
C ALA A 112 32.20 5.83 -25.79
N CYS A 113 32.88 5.37 -24.74
CA CYS A 113 32.97 3.94 -24.41
C CYS A 113 31.63 3.36 -23.95
N HIS A 114 30.85 4.14 -23.20
CA HIS A 114 29.51 3.76 -22.77
C HIS A 114 28.54 3.58 -23.95
N VAL A 115 28.51 4.55 -24.87
CA VAL A 115 27.65 4.51 -26.07
C VAL A 115 28.02 3.32 -26.96
N LYS A 116 29.32 3.07 -27.18
CA LYS A 116 29.79 1.92 -27.98
C LYS A 116 29.44 0.56 -27.37
N SER A 117 29.37 0.45 -26.04
CA SER A 117 29.02 -0.81 -25.36
C SER A 117 27.52 -1.14 -25.36
N LYS A 118 26.66 -0.19 -25.76
CA LYS A 118 25.20 -0.34 -25.83
C LYS A 118 24.68 -0.57 -27.26
N SER A 119 25.58 -0.58 -28.25
CA SER A 119 25.29 -0.93 -29.64
C SER A 119 25.67 -2.38 -29.90
#